data_AF-A0A972UCW6-F1
#
_entry.id   AF-A0A972UCW6-F1
#
_cell.length_a   1.000
_cell.length_b   1.000
_cell.length_c   1.000
_cell.angle_alpha   90.00
_cell.angle_beta   90.00
_cell.angle_gamma   90.00
#
_symmetry.space_group_name_H-M   'P 1'
#
loop_
_entity.id
_entity.type
_entity.pdbx_description
1 polymer ?
#
loop_
_entity_poly.entity_id
_entity_poly.type
_entity_poly.pdbx_seq_one_letter_code
_entity_poly.pdbx_strand_id
1 'polypeptide(L)'
;GESLNVELAKDFEIDDVRELLRRSPGIVLQDDPSARLYPMPLTSYEKDEVFVGRIRPDYWQPRALNMWVVADNLRKGAATNAVQIAEVVLAGKA
;
A
#
# COMPACT_ATOMS: atom_id res chain seq x y z
N GLY A 1 1.81 -11.74 1.03
CA GLY A 1 1.55 -10.61 1.94
C GLY A 1 2.82 -10.32 2.67
N GLU A 2 3.14 -9.05 2.87
CA GLU A 2 4.40 -8.57 3.42
C GLU A 2 4.13 -7.65 4.61
N SER A 3 4.93 -7.81 5.67
CA SER A 3 4.93 -6.91 6.82
C SER A 3 6.03 -5.88 6.61
N LEU A 4 5.68 -4.61 6.58
CA LEU A 4 6.62 -3.51 6.38
C LEU A 4 6.77 -2.68 7.64
N ASN A 5 8.02 -2.38 7.99
CA ASN A 5 8.39 -1.34 8.94
C ASN A 5 9.12 -0.25 8.14
N VAL A 6 8.60 0.98 8.17
CA VAL A 6 9.07 2.08 7.32
C VAL A 6 9.42 3.27 8.19
N GLU A 7 10.67 3.74 8.13
CA GLU A 7 11.11 4.99 8.75
C GLU A 7 11.06 6.14 7.72
N LEU A 8 10.50 7.28 8.13
CA LEU A 8 10.38 8.49 7.32
C LEU A 8 11.48 9.50 7.65
N ALA A 9 11.83 10.33 6.66
CA ALA A 9 12.84 11.38 6.84
C ALA A 9 12.37 12.53 7.76
N LYS A 10 11.06 12.71 7.91
CA LYS A 10 10.42 13.77 8.69
C LYS A 10 9.31 13.16 9.56
N ASP A 11 8.91 13.91 10.57
CA ASP A 11 7.76 13.56 11.40
C ASP A 11 6.47 13.51 10.55
N PHE A 12 5.49 12.74 11.02
CA PHE A 12 4.26 12.47 10.29
C PHE A 12 3.10 12.24 11.25
N GLU A 13 1.89 12.50 10.77
CA GLU A 13 0.66 12.08 11.43
C GLU A 13 0.12 10.81 10.76
N ILE A 14 -0.39 9.88 11.56
CA ILE A 14 -0.87 8.59 11.05
C ILE A 14 -2.05 8.74 10.09
N ASP A 15 -2.88 9.77 10.31
CA ASP A 15 -4.05 10.03 9.48
C ASP A 15 -3.69 10.63 8.12
N ASP A 16 -2.60 11.41 8.03
CA ASP A 16 -2.04 11.87 6.76
C ASP A 16 -1.56 10.69 5.91
N VAL A 17 -0.94 9.68 6.55
CA VAL A 17 -0.51 8.45 5.88
C VAL A 17 -1.73 7.66 5.36
N ARG A 18 -2.79 7.53 6.16
CA ARG A 18 -4.03 6.86 5.74
C ARG A 18 -4.68 7.59 4.56
N GLU A 19 -4.74 8.91 4.61
CA GLU A 19 -5.34 9.70 3.54
C GLU A 19 -4.51 9.65 2.25
N LEU A 20 -3.18 9.71 2.36
CA LEU A 20 -2.27 9.55 1.23
C LEU A 20 -2.48 8.19 0.54
N LEU A 21 -2.52 7.11 1.32
CA LEU A 21 -2.73 5.76 0.80
C LEU A 21 -4.11 5.61 0.16
N ARG A 22 -5.16 6.20 0.76
CA ARG A 22 -6.53 6.19 0.22
C ARG A 22 -6.63 6.91 -1.13
N ARG A 23 -5.87 7.98 -1.33
CA ARG A 23 -5.82 8.75 -2.58
C ARG A 23 -4.86 8.18 -3.62
N SER A 24 -4.02 7.21 -3.24
CA SER A 24 -2.98 6.67 -4.13
C SER A 24 -3.60 5.70 -5.15
N PRO A 25 -3.40 5.91 -6.46
CA PRO A 25 -3.98 5.04 -7.49
C PRO A 25 -3.54 3.58 -7.33
N GLY A 26 -4.50 2.66 -7.39
CA GLY A 26 -4.26 1.23 -7.28
C GLY A 26 -3.90 0.74 -5.87
N ILE A 27 -4.05 1.59 -4.84
CA ILE A 27 -4.00 1.19 -3.42
C ILE A 27 -5.42 1.20 -2.86
N VAL A 28 -5.78 0.12 -2.14
CA VAL A 28 -7.04 0.01 -1.41
C VAL A 28 -6.72 -0.12 0.08
N LEU A 29 -7.19 0.85 0.86
CA LEU A 29 -7.03 0.84 2.31
C LEU A 29 -8.10 -0.07 2.95
N GLN A 30 -7.65 -1.14 3.60
CA GLN A 30 -8.45 -2.05 4.42
C GLN A 30 -7.94 -1.97 5.86
N ASP A 31 -8.32 -0.93 6.61
CA ASP A 31 -7.77 -0.67 7.94
C ASP A 31 -8.87 -0.32 8.94
N ASP A 32 -9.76 -1.28 9.22
CA ASP A 32 -10.76 -1.16 10.28
C ASP A 32 -10.78 -2.44 11.15
N PRO A 33 -9.96 -2.46 12.23
CA PRO A 33 -9.94 -3.58 13.16
C PRO A 33 -11.27 -3.84 13.86
N SER A 34 -12.11 -2.81 14.04
CA SER A 34 -13.40 -2.94 14.73
C SER A 34 -14.41 -3.73 13.88
N ALA A 35 -14.35 -3.56 12.56
CA ALA A 35 -15.12 -4.31 11.58
C ALA A 35 -14.41 -5.59 11.10
N ARG A 36 -13.24 -5.95 11.68
CA ARG A 36 -12.37 -7.06 11.23
C ARG A 36 -11.97 -6.94 9.75
N LEU A 37 -11.81 -5.71 9.26
CA LEU A 37 -11.38 -5.43 7.90
C LEU A 37 -9.87 -5.20 7.87
N TYR A 38 -9.15 -6.16 7.28
CA TYR A 38 -7.71 -6.08 7.05
C TYR A 38 -7.31 -6.89 5.80
N PRO A 39 -6.18 -6.56 5.14
CA PRO A 39 -5.75 -7.24 3.92
C PRO A 39 -5.53 -8.74 4.12
N MET A 40 -6.13 -9.54 3.26
CA MET A 40 -5.98 -11.00 3.25
C MET A 40 -5.58 -11.49 1.86
N PRO A 41 -4.73 -12.52 1.72
CA PRO A 41 -4.40 -13.09 0.40
C PRO A 41 -5.63 -13.50 -0.40
N LEU A 42 -6.65 -14.02 0.28
CA LEU A 42 -7.91 -14.38 -0.36
C LEU A 42 -8.63 -13.17 -0.98
N THR A 43 -8.51 -11.98 -0.38
CA THR A 43 -9.19 -10.77 -0.87
C THR A 43 -8.46 -10.08 -2.02
N SER A 44 -7.20 -10.44 -2.27
CA SER A 44 -6.42 -9.91 -3.38
C SER A 44 -6.48 -10.76 -4.66
N TYR A 45 -7.00 -12.00 -4.59
CA TYR A 45 -7.06 -12.90 -5.74
C TYR A 45 -7.78 -12.27 -6.94
N GLU A 46 -7.17 -12.34 -8.13
CA GLU A 46 -7.66 -11.78 -9.41
C GLU A 46 -7.85 -10.26 -9.43
N LYS A 47 -7.27 -9.54 -8.47
CA LYS A 47 -7.33 -8.09 -8.39
C LYS A 47 -6.00 -7.45 -8.75
N ASP A 48 -6.11 -6.30 -9.41
CA ASP A 48 -4.95 -5.51 -9.82
C ASP A 48 -4.54 -4.49 -8.75
N GLU A 49 -5.32 -4.31 -7.69
CA GLU A 49 -5.00 -3.40 -6.60
C GLU A 49 -4.05 -4.00 -5.55
N VAL A 50 -3.39 -3.10 -4.81
CA VAL A 50 -2.60 -3.43 -3.62
C VAL A 50 -3.43 -3.07 -2.40
N PHE A 51 -3.64 -4.04 -1.52
CA PHE A 51 -4.40 -3.88 -0.28
C PHE A 51 -3.44 -3.57 0.87
N VAL A 52 -3.69 -2.47 1.57
CA VAL A 52 -2.86 -2.01 2.69
C VAL A 52 -3.72 -1.86 3.93
N GLY A 53 -3.20 -2.22 5.10
CA GLY A 53 -3.89 -2.05 6.37
C GLY A 53 -3.02 -2.35 7.56
N ARG A 54 -3.65 -2.45 8.74
CA ARG A 54 -2.95 -2.65 10.03
C ARG A 54 -1.92 -1.54 10.29
N ILE A 55 -2.24 -0.32 9.88
CA ILE A 55 -1.33 0.82 9.92
C ILE A 55 -1.25 1.34 11.34
N ARG A 56 -0.04 1.40 11.90
CA ARG A 56 0.20 1.89 13.26
C ARG A 56 1.58 2.53 13.39
N PRO A 57 1.75 3.54 14.25
CA PRO A 57 3.07 4.03 14.63
C PRO A 57 3.93 2.91 15.21
N ASP A 58 5.24 3.03 15.03
CA ASP A 58 6.20 2.21 15.76
C ASP A 58 6.32 2.66 17.22
N TYR A 59 6.60 1.73 18.13
CA TYR A 59 6.72 2.07 19.57
C TYR A 59 8.13 2.50 19.98
N TRP A 60 9.15 2.29 19.15
CA TRP A 60 10.55 2.57 19.46
C TRP A 60 11.14 3.67 18.58
N GLN A 61 10.76 3.74 17.31
CA GLN A 61 11.21 4.77 16.37
C GLN A 61 10.06 5.75 16.07
N PRO A 62 10.09 6.98 16.63
CA PRO A 62 9.00 7.97 16.47
C PRO A 62 8.66 8.30 15.01
N ARG A 63 9.63 8.20 14.10
CA ARG A 63 9.44 8.46 12.66
C ARG A 63 9.13 7.20 11.85
N ALA A 64 8.83 6.08 12.50
CA ALA A 64 8.50 4.85 11.82
C ALA A 64 7.05 4.43 12.04
N LEU A 65 6.56 3.64 11.09
CA LEU A 65 5.26 3.01 11.15
C LEU A 65 5.32 1.59 10.60
N ASN A 66 4.37 0.78 11.05
CA ASN A 66 4.19 -0.59 10.62
C ASN A 66 2.93 -0.70 9.77
N MET A 67 2.97 -1.51 8.71
CA MET A 67 1.81 -1.81 7.86
C MET A 67 1.85 -3.24 7.32
N TRP A 68 0.69 -3.74 6.93
CA TRP A 68 0.50 -5.03 6.27
C TRP A 68 0.04 -4.81 4.83
N VAL A 69 0.74 -5.43 3.88
CA VAL A 69 0.52 -5.24 2.45
C VAL A 69 0.23 -6.58 1.77
N VAL A 70 -0.81 -6.62 0.94
CA VAL A 70 -1.19 -7.81 0.19
C VAL A 70 -1.56 -7.41 -1.24
N ALA A 71 -1.02 -8.14 -2.22
CA ALA A 71 -1.39 -8.01 -3.62
C ALA A 71 -1.39 -9.41 -4.27
N ASP A 72 -2.08 -9.55 -5.40
CA ASP A 72 -1.96 -10.74 -6.23
C ASP A 72 -0.59 -10.79 -6.91
N ASN A 73 0.22 -11.76 -6.53
CA ASN A 73 1.59 -11.93 -7.03
C ASN A 73 1.65 -12.35 -8.51
N LEU A 74 0.56 -12.86 -9.10
CA LEU A 74 0.51 -13.28 -10.50
C LEU A 74 0.19 -12.13 -11.48
N ARG A 75 -0.49 -11.07 -11.02
CA ARG A 75 -0.82 -9.89 -11.87
C ARG A 75 0.00 -8.64 -11.53
N LYS A 76 0.14 -8.31 -10.24
CA LYS A 76 0.90 -7.13 -9.74
C LYS A 76 2.41 -7.38 -9.62
N GLY A 77 2.89 -8.61 -9.81
CA GLY A 77 4.31 -8.97 -9.71
C GLY A 77 5.17 -8.73 -10.96
N ALA A 78 4.59 -8.40 -12.12
CA ALA A 78 5.35 -8.12 -13.34
C ALA A 78 4.59 -7.30 -14.40
N ALA A 79 3.31 -7.57 -14.62
CA ALA A 79 2.56 -7.03 -15.76
C ALA A 79 2.12 -5.56 -15.56
N THR A 80 1.57 -5.21 -14.40
CA THR A 80 1.04 -3.86 -14.16
C THR A 80 2.15 -2.79 -14.14
N ASN A 81 3.32 -3.11 -13.57
CA ASN A 81 4.46 -2.18 -13.58
C ASN A 81 4.97 -1.92 -15.01
N ALA A 82 5.00 -2.95 -15.87
CA ALA A 82 5.43 -2.81 -17.25
C ALA A 82 4.46 -1.93 -18.07
N VAL A 83 3.15 -2.07 -17.85
CA VAL A 83 2.12 -1.23 -18.48
C VAL A 83 2.19 0.21 -17.97
N GLN A 84 2.33 0.43 -16.65
CA GLN A 84 2.45 1.77 -16.08
C GLN A 84 3.71 2.51 -16.55
N ILE A 85 4.85 1.81 -16.66
CA ILE A 85 6.07 2.39 -17.24
C ILE A 85 5.86 2.73 -18.72
N ALA A 86 5.19 1.88 -19.49
CA ALA A 86 4.88 2.15 -20.90
C ALA A 86 3.95 3.37 -21.07
N GLU A 87 2.95 3.52 -20.19
CA GLU A 87 2.04 4.68 -20.19
C GLU A 87 2.77 6.00 -19.89
N VAL A 88 3.75 6.00 -18.97
CA VAL A 88 4.58 7.18 -18.67
C VAL A 88 5.46 7.56 -19.87
N VAL A 89 6.07 6.57 -20.53
CA VAL A 89 6.92 6.80 -21.72
C VAL A 89 6.10 7.33 -22.90
N LEU A 90 4.90 6.80 -23.12
CA LEU A 90 4.00 7.24 -24.19
C LEU A 90 3.39 8.62 -23.91
N ALA A 91 3.22 9.00 -22.65
CA ALA A 91 2.74 10.33 -22.25
C ALA A 91 3.80 11.44 -22.38
N GLY A 92 5.01 11.13 -22.85
CA GLY A 92 6.04 12.12 -23.18
C GLY A 92 6.61 12.90 -21.99
N LYS A 93 6.51 12.36 -20.76
CA LYS A 93 7.06 12.97 -19.55
C LYS A 93 8.44 12.40 -19.18
N ALA A 94 9.38 12.45 -20.12
CA ALA A 94 10.79 12.11 -19.92
C ALA A 94 11.66 13.36 -20.07
#